data_AF-A0A0C2HAB5-F1
#
_entry.id   AF-A0A0C2HAB5-F1
#
_cell.length_a   1.000
_cell.length_b   1.000
_cell.length_c   1.000
_cell.angle_alpha   90.00
_cell.angle_beta   90.00
_cell.angle_gamma   90.00
#
_symmetry.space_group_name_H-M   'P 1'
#
loop_
_entity.id
_entity.type
_entity.pdbx_description
1 polymer ?
#
loop_
_entity_poly.entity_id
_entity_poly.type
_entity_poly.pdbx_seq_one_letter_code
_entity_poly.pdbx_strand_id
1 'polypeptide(L)' 'CGLSYIGRVEPANPVYLSFQCGNSRGVALHETLHALGLNHQHLRMDRDQHITLDWSNINPQHFDYFAVADSKMFTTL' A
#
# COMPACT_ATOMS: atom_id res chain seq x y z
N CYS A 1 -8.58 8.61 -5.50
CA CYS A 1 -9.18 7.30 -5.18
C CYS A 1 -8.96 7.01 -3.69
N GLY A 2 -9.15 5.78 -3.21
CA GLY A 2 -9.39 5.47 -1.79
C GLY A 2 -8.23 5.70 -0.82
N LEU A 3 -8.50 5.51 0.47
CA LEU A 3 -7.50 5.53 1.55
C LEU A 3 -7.98 4.67 2.73
N SER A 4 -7.10 3.86 3.29
CA SER A 4 -7.22 3.35 4.66
C SER A 4 -5.85 3.26 5.34
N TYR A 5 -5.85 3.14 6.67
CA TYR A 5 -4.64 2.73 7.40
C TYR A 5 -4.41 1.23 7.25
N ILE A 6 -3.18 0.79 7.49
CA ILE A 6 -2.81 -0.62 7.49
C ILE A 6 -3.13 -1.25 8.85
N GLY A 7 -3.95 -2.30 8.86
CA GLY A 7 -4.26 -3.10 10.04
C GLY A 7 -5.27 -2.46 11.01
N ARG A 8 -5.28 -2.94 12.26
CA ARG A 8 -6.21 -2.49 13.30
C ARG A 8 -5.81 -1.11 13.82
N VAL A 9 -6.76 -0.17 13.76
CA VAL A 9 -6.63 1.18 14.34
C VAL A 9 -7.79 1.41 15.31
N GLU A 10 -7.49 1.95 16.48
CA GLU A 10 -8.46 2.28 17.53
C GLU A 10 -8.83 3.77 17.48
N PRO A 11 -10.10 4.15 17.71
CA PRO A 11 -11.25 3.28 17.98
C PRO A 11 -11.85 2.63 16.72
N ALA A 12 -11.46 3.08 15.53
CA ALA A 12 -11.87 2.52 14.26
C ALA A 12 -10.84 2.84 13.16
N ASN A 13 -10.70 1.94 12.18
CA ASN A 13 -9.97 2.21 10.95
C ASN A 13 -10.97 2.54 9.82
N PRO A 14 -11.21 3.82 9.49
CA PRO A 14 -12.11 4.20 8.42
C PRO A 14 -11.49 3.92 7.04
N VAL A 15 -12.29 3.33 6.15
CA VAL A 15 -11.98 3.18 4.73
C VAL A 15 -12.68 4.29 3.95
N TYR A 16 -11.90 5.19 3.36
CA TYR A 16 -12.41 6.31 2.58
C TYR A 16 -12.47 5.94 1.11
N LEU A 17 -13.65 6.11 0.49
CA LEU A 17 -13.87 5.82 -0.91
C LEU A 17 -14.38 7.07 -1.63
N SER A 18 -13.79 7.38 -2.78
CA SER A 18 -14.24 8.48 -3.63
C SER A 18 -15.09 7.96 -4.79
N PHE A 19 -16.17 8.66 -5.11
CA PHE A 19 -16.97 8.37 -6.31
C PHE A 19 -16.26 8.71 -7.63
N GLN A 20 -15.14 9.43 -7.56
CA GLN A 20 -14.33 9.77 -8.73
C GLN A 20 -13.37 8.62 -9.14
N CYS A 21 -13.38 7.48 -8.44
CA CYS A 21 -12.58 6.32 -8.80
C CYS A 21 -13.15 5.63 -10.06
N GLY A 22 -12.33 5.46 -11.10
CA GLY A 22 -12.76 4.76 -12.32
C GLY A 22 -13.11 3.27 -12.12
N ASN A 23 -12.52 2.60 -11.12
CA ASN A 23 -12.85 1.22 -10.73
C ASN A 23 -13.15 1.14 -9.23
N SER A 24 -14.37 1.54 -8.86
CA SER A 24 -14.81 1.60 -7.46
C SER A 24 -14.74 0.26 -6.74
N ARG A 25 -15.09 -0.85 -7.40
CA ARG A 25 -15.00 -2.20 -6.80
C ARG A 25 -13.55 -2.57 -6.47
N GLY A 26 -12.63 -2.37 -7.42
CA GLY A 26 -11.21 -2.67 -7.21
C GLY A 26 -10.61 -1.83 -6.09
N VAL A 27 -10.92 -0.54 -6.05
CA VAL A 27 -10.46 0.36 -4.97
C VAL A 27 -11.03 -0.07 -3.62
N ALA A 28 -12.33 -0.37 -3.53
CA ALA A 28 -12.92 -0.83 -2.27
C ALA A 28 -12.25 -2.11 -1.73
N LEU A 29 -11.93 -3.06 -2.62
CA LEU A 29 -11.16 -4.26 -2.24
C LEU A 29 -9.74 -3.91 -1.78
N HIS A 30 -9.05 -3.04 -2.51
CA HIS A 30 -7.68 -2.60 -2.18
C HIS A 30 -7.60 -1.96 -0.78
N GLU A 31 -8.44 -0.97 -0.49
CA GLU A 31 -8.45 -0.32 0.82
C GLU A 31 -8.91 -1.27 1.93
N THR A 32 -9.78 -2.24 1.62
CA THR A 32 -10.14 -3.29 2.59
C THR A 32 -8.93 -4.17 2.94
N LEU A 33 -8.09 -4.52 1.96
CA LEU A 33 -6.86 -5.29 2.20
C LEU A 33 -5.86 -4.50 3.05
N HIS A 34 -5.77 -3.18 2.87
CA HIS A 34 -5.01 -2.32 3.78
C HIS A 34 -5.54 -2.43 5.21
N ALA A 35 -6.84 -2.26 5.43
CA ALA A 35 -7.43 -2.42 6.77
C ALA A 35 -7.20 -3.82 7.38
N LEU A 36 -7.07 -4.86 6.55
CA LEU A 36 -6.72 -6.22 7.00
C LEU A 36 -5.21 -6.41 7.32
N GLY A 37 -4.36 -5.43 7.03
CA GLY A 37 -2.94 -5.43 7.37
C GLY A 37 -1.99 -5.64 6.20
N LEU A 38 -2.47 -5.63 4.95
CA LEU A 38 -1.62 -5.77 3.78
C LEU A 38 -1.08 -4.42 3.32
N ASN A 39 0.21 -4.37 2.98
CA ASN A 39 0.83 -3.21 2.35
C ASN A 39 0.82 -3.35 0.81
N HIS A 40 1.28 -2.32 0.10
CA HIS A 40 1.53 -2.45 -1.33
C HIS A 40 2.58 -3.51 -1.63
N GLN A 41 2.29 -4.37 -2.62
CA GLN A 41 3.08 -5.55 -2.92
C GLN A 41 4.53 -5.22 -3.32
N HIS A 42 4.75 -4.07 -3.99
CA HIS A 42 6.10 -3.65 -4.42
C HIS A 42 7.00 -3.22 -3.26
N LEU A 43 6.46 -3.08 -2.05
CA LEU A 43 7.22 -2.74 -0.84
C LEU A 43 7.71 -3.96 -0.07
N ARG A 44 7.46 -5.17 -0.56
CA ARG A 44 7.98 -6.39 0.07
C ARG A 44 9.51 -6.37 0.14
N MET A 45 10.04 -7.02 1.17
CA MET A 45 11.48 -7.16 1.39
C MET A 45 12.21 -7.91 0.26
N ASP A 46 11.52 -8.82 -0.41
CA ASP A 46 12.06 -9.63 -1.51
C ASP A 46 11.77 -9.03 -2.89
N ARG A 47 11.19 -7.82 -2.97
CA ARG A 47 10.73 -7.26 -4.26
C ARG A 47 11.84 -7.19 -5.31
N ASP A 48 13.09 -6.95 -4.91
CA ASP A 48 14.25 -6.85 -5.82
C ASP A 48 14.56 -8.16 -6.54
N GLN A 49 14.00 -9.28 -6.10
CA GLN A 49 14.09 -10.58 -6.80
C GLN A 49 13.06 -10.71 -7.93
N HIS A 50 12.07 -9.82 -7.98
CA HIS A 50 10.90 -9.93 -8.86
C HIS A 50 10.71 -8.73 -9.78
N ILE A 51 11.08 -7.53 -9.32
CA ILE A 51 10.91 -6.28 -10.05
C ILE A 51 12.17 -5.41 -9.92
N THR A 52 12.37 -4.53 -10.90
CA THR A 52 13.38 -3.47 -10.85
C THR A 52 12.67 -2.13 -10.87
N LEU A 53 13.03 -1.24 -9.94
CA LEU A 53 12.54 0.13 -9.96
C LEU A 53 13.48 1.01 -10.79
N ASP A 54 12.92 1.65 -11.82
CA ASP A 54 13.61 2.73 -12.52
C ASP A 54 13.42 4.04 -11.76
N TRP A 55 14.37 4.32 -10.86
CA TRP A 55 14.37 5.53 -10.02
C TRP A 55 14.44 6.83 -10.83
N SER A 56 14.93 6.79 -12.08
CA SER A 56 14.99 7.99 -12.94
C SER A 56 13.61 8.47 -13.39
N ASN A 57 12.61 7.59 -13.34
CA ASN A 57 11.22 7.88 -13.72
C ASN A 57 10.32 8.19 -12.51
N ILE A 58 10.88 8.32 -11.31
CA ILE A 58 10.15 8.63 -10.08
C ILE A 58 10.51 10.05 -9.63
N ASN A 59 9.50 10.85 -9.25
CA ASN A 59 9.75 12.14 -8.63
C ASN A 59 10.53 11.93 -7.32
N PRO A 60 11.71 12.56 -7.12
CA PRO A 60 12.52 12.40 -5.90
C PRO A 60 11.77 12.67 -4.59
N GLN A 61 10.74 13.53 -4.60
CA GLN A 61 9.91 13.81 -3.43
C GLN A 61 9.01 12.63 -3.02
N HIS A 62 8.89 11.61 -3.87
CA HIS A 62 8.05 10.43 -3.65
C HIS A 62 8.85 9.13 -3.52
N PHE A 63 10.18 9.18 -3.40
CA PHE A 63 11.00 7.97 -3.25
C PHE A 63 10.58 7.09 -2.07
N ASP A 64 10.12 7.70 -0.97
CA ASP A 64 9.65 6.98 0.21
C ASP A 64 8.43 6.10 -0.07
N TYR A 65 7.62 6.39 -1.11
CA TYR A 65 6.48 5.54 -1.52
C TYR A 65 6.91 4.24 -2.22
N PHE A 66 8.20 4.08 -2.48
CA PHE A 66 8.79 2.93 -3.14
C PHE A 66 9.89 2.27 -2.30
N ALA A 67 10.18 2.82 -1.11
CA ALA A 67 11.13 2.26 -0.17
C ALA A 67 10.59 0.95 0.41
N VAL A 68 11.43 -0.09 0.44
CA VAL A 68 11.06 -1.40 1.02
C VAL A 68 10.55 -1.22 2.45
N ALA A 69 9.42 -1.88 2.75
CA ALA A 69 8.77 -1.78 4.05
C ALA A 69 9.62 -2.40 5.17
N ASP A 70 9.55 -1.84 6.38
CA ASP A 70 10.26 -2.40 7.53
C ASP A 70 9.73 -3.79 7.88
N SER A 71 10.64 -4.77 7.84
CA SER A 71 10.47 -6.15 8.28
C SER A 71 9.78 -6.33 9.63
N LYS A 72 9.92 -5.38 10.55
CA LYS A 72 9.38 -5.47 11.92
C LYS A 72 7.90 -5.14 11.98
N MET A 73 7.37 -4.46 10.95
CA MET A 73 5.98 -4.04 10.88
C MET A 73 5.07 -5.10 10.27
N PHE A 74 5.64 -6.06 9.54
CA PHE A 74 4.90 -7.06 8.77
C PHE A 74 5.39 -8.46 9.10
N THR A 75 4.46 -9.40 9.27
CA THR A 75 4.81 -10.81 9.35
C THR A 75 5.11 -11.35 7.95
N THR A 76 6.14 -12.16 7.86
CA THR A 76 6.42 -12.97 6.67
C THR A 76 6.06 -14.41 7.00
N LEU A 77 5.39 -15.09 6.06
CA LEU A 77 5.15 -16.54 6.13
C LEU A 77 6.45 -17.30 5.86
#